data_AF-A0A7C6K9K2-F1
#
_entry.id   AF-A0A7C6K9K2-F1
#
_cell.length_a   1.000
_cell.length_b   1.000
_cell.length_c   1.000
_cell.angle_alpha   90.00
_cell.angle_beta   90.00
_cell.angle_gamma   90.00
#
_symmetry.space_group_name_H-M   'P 1'
#
loop_
_entity.id
_entity.type
_entity.pdbx_description
1 polymer ?
#
loop_
_entity_poly.entity_id
_entity_poly.type
_entity_poly.pdbx_seq_one_letter_code
_entity_poly.pdbx_strand_id
1 'polypeptide(L)'
;MLIKEAQITVVPSNTRLTIKKNKYCVVLNGTVIVKESQKTKKMCERNIFKTKGHIYSGENGCKVIVLGEEQLPDNIRQRILRPSKKETYTENAKDPQSAPNNLLYDISVCCPFCGTTFTAKQIRFSRLKLIKQDPDLRMHYEQMDPILYNVFVCPECSYANLAQDFDKITSVKKLLPFSNKRPEGSQLTELELAIENYKLVLQCLKKLESTPDKLARIYLYLAWLYEDTGKAPAAKEMRQEALTYFKQAYSTSSDQNSSQIHQITYLIAELSLQLGNKKDAYDFFQRLIREKDAAPWLVKLARDRLYVLRDKA
;
A
#
# COMPACT_ATOMS: atom_id res chain seq x y z
N MET A 1 -12.21 27.20 3.56
CA MET A 1 -12.32 25.77 3.87
C MET A 1 -11.69 25.00 2.73
N LEU A 2 -10.56 24.33 2.96
CA LEU A 2 -9.98 23.29 2.11
C LEU A 2 -8.90 22.62 2.96
N ILE A 3 -9.21 21.41 3.40
CA ILE A 3 -8.32 20.53 4.13
C ILE A 3 -7.25 20.08 3.13
N LYS A 4 -5.99 20.49 3.30
CA LYS A 4 -4.88 19.80 2.65
C LYS A 4 -4.33 18.80 3.67
N GLU A 5 -4.76 17.55 3.52
CA GLU A 5 -4.09 16.42 4.15
C GLU A 5 -2.66 16.39 3.63
N ALA A 6 -1.69 16.70 4.48
CA ALA A 6 -0.32 16.34 4.21
C ALA A 6 -0.14 14.88 4.64
N GLN A 7 -0.36 13.94 3.70
CA GLN A 7 0.11 12.57 3.88
C GLN A 7 1.63 12.60 3.85
N ILE A 8 2.24 12.49 5.02
CA ILE A 8 3.69 12.49 5.16
C ILE A 8 4.01 11.36 6.13
N THR A 9 4.20 10.15 5.59
CA THR A 9 4.42 8.92 6.36
C THR A 9 5.89 8.55 6.51
N VAL A 10 6.80 9.06 5.67
CA VAL A 10 8.25 8.95 5.90
C VAL A 10 8.95 10.17 5.32
N VAL A 11 9.54 11.00 6.17
CA VAL A 11 10.44 12.07 5.73
C VAL A 11 11.79 11.83 6.39
N PRO A 12 12.87 11.76 5.62
CA PRO A 12 14.21 11.68 6.19
C PRO A 12 14.44 12.83 7.17
N SER A 13 15.24 12.58 8.20
CA SER A 13 15.72 13.63 9.10
C SER A 13 16.29 14.79 8.27
N ASN A 14 15.93 16.03 8.65
CA ASN A 14 16.25 17.29 7.99
C ASN A 14 15.41 17.64 6.74
N THR A 15 14.27 17.00 6.51
CA THR A 15 13.41 17.37 5.38
C THR A 15 12.62 18.66 5.65
N ARG A 16 12.66 19.59 4.67
CA ARG A 16 11.96 20.88 4.70
C ARG A 16 10.53 20.76 4.16
N LEU A 17 9.55 21.11 4.99
CA LEU A 17 8.15 21.17 4.59
C LEU A 17 7.67 22.63 4.59
N THR A 18 7.13 23.08 3.46
CA THR A 18 6.64 24.45 3.29
C THR A 18 5.18 24.52 3.71
N ILE A 19 4.87 25.33 4.73
CA ILE A 19 3.50 25.44 5.27
C ILE A 19 2.74 26.59 4.58
N LYS A 20 3.40 27.72 4.34
CA LYS A 20 2.96 28.90 3.54
C LYS A 20 4.19 29.64 2.99
N LYS A 21 4.02 30.63 2.07
CA LYS A 21 5.12 31.51 1.61
C LYS A 21 5.93 32.01 2.81
N ASN A 22 7.24 31.72 2.81
CA ASN A 22 8.23 32.02 3.86
C ASN A 22 8.00 31.41 5.26
N LYS A 23 7.28 30.29 5.39
CA LYS A 23 7.20 29.51 6.65
C LYS A 23 7.49 28.02 6.42
N TYR A 24 8.42 27.49 7.20
CA TYR A 24 8.95 26.13 7.04
C TYR A 24 8.85 25.34 8.34
N CYS A 25 8.75 24.02 8.23
CA CYS A 25 8.98 23.09 9.33
C CYS A 25 10.08 22.11 8.92
N VAL A 26 10.91 21.72 9.89
CA VAL A 26 12.01 20.78 9.69
C VAL A 26 11.73 19.57 10.57
N VAL A 27 11.79 18.38 9.97
CA VAL A 27 11.64 17.10 10.67
C VAL A 27 13.00 16.70 11.23
N LEU A 28 13.13 16.63 12.56
CA LEU A 28 14.35 16.12 13.21
C LEU A 28 14.02 14.76 13.85
N ASN A 29 14.57 13.68 13.29
CA ASN A 29 14.44 12.31 13.82
C ASN A 29 13.00 11.97 14.26
N GLY A 30 12.02 12.12 13.35
CA GLY A 30 10.61 11.82 13.63
C GLY A 30 9.86 12.84 14.48
N THR A 31 10.51 13.92 14.94
CA THR A 31 9.87 14.97 15.74
C THR A 31 9.46 16.13 14.84
N VAL A 32 8.15 16.36 14.71
CA VAL A 32 7.58 17.54 14.05
C VAL A 32 7.22 18.54 15.12
N ILE A 33 7.63 19.79 14.88
CA ILE A 33 7.49 20.82 15.86
C ILE A 33 6.50 22.00 15.40
N VAL A 34 5.38 22.33 16.15
CA VAL A 34 4.41 23.51 16.25
C VAL A 34 3.93 23.89 17.70
N LYS A 35 4.11 25.15 18.17
CA LYS A 35 3.74 25.67 19.53
C LYS A 35 2.26 26.07 19.66
N GLU A 36 1.67 25.86 20.85
CA GLU A 36 0.40 26.37 21.44
C GLU A 36 -0.88 25.47 21.47
N SER A 37 -1.73 25.80 22.47
CA SER A 37 -2.58 24.93 23.29
C SER A 37 -3.44 23.90 22.56
N GLN A 38 -3.42 22.66 23.06
CA GLN A 38 -4.09 21.50 22.45
C GLN A 38 -5.19 20.95 23.36
N LYS A 39 -6.34 20.60 22.77
CA LYS A 39 -7.26 19.61 23.36
C LYS A 39 -6.81 18.23 22.87
N THR A 40 -6.41 17.36 23.79
CA THR A 40 -5.94 16.00 23.53
C THR A 40 -7.06 14.98 23.70
N LYS A 41 -7.18 14.01 22.79
CA LYS A 41 -7.98 12.80 23.00
C LYS A 41 -7.04 11.59 22.88
N LYS A 42 -7.05 10.73 23.89
CA LYS A 42 -6.17 9.55 23.96
C LYS A 42 -6.83 8.38 23.22
N MET A 43 -6.07 7.71 22.35
CA MET A 43 -6.49 6.47 21.70
C MET A 43 -5.34 5.47 21.82
N CYS A 44 -5.42 4.59 22.82
CA CYS A 44 -4.34 3.69 23.23
C CYS A 44 -3.04 4.47 23.52
N GLU A 45 -1.90 4.07 22.93
CA GLU A 45 -0.59 4.74 23.10
C GLU A 45 -0.39 5.94 22.17
N ARG A 46 -1.36 6.26 21.31
CA ARG A 46 -1.28 7.38 20.36
C ARG A 46 -2.07 8.58 20.87
N ASN A 47 -1.48 9.76 20.69
CA ASN A 47 -2.10 11.04 20.97
C ASN A 47 -2.59 11.68 19.67
N ILE A 48 -3.82 12.19 19.69
CA ILE A 48 -4.40 12.97 18.60
C ILE A 48 -4.38 14.45 19.00
N PHE A 49 -3.79 15.28 18.16
CA PHE A 49 -3.61 16.72 18.38
C PHE A 49 -4.44 17.52 17.39
N LYS A 50 -5.07 18.61 17.85
CA LYS A 50 -5.86 19.51 16.99
C LYS A 50 -5.39 20.96 17.16
N THR A 51 -4.87 21.56 16.09
CA THR A 51 -4.38 22.96 16.08
C THR A 51 -4.76 23.64 14.78
N LYS A 52 -5.32 24.86 14.85
CA LYS A 52 -5.70 25.70 13.69
C LYS A 52 -6.43 24.94 12.56
N GLY A 53 -7.38 24.08 12.93
CA GLY A 53 -8.24 23.35 11.98
C GLY A 53 -7.65 22.06 11.39
N HIS A 54 -6.46 21.63 11.82
CA HIS A 54 -5.79 20.43 11.32
C HIS A 54 -5.64 19.38 12.45
N ILE A 55 -5.63 18.09 12.07
CA ILE A 55 -5.53 16.95 12.99
C ILE A 55 -4.20 16.25 12.75
N TYR A 56 -3.48 15.91 13.83
CA TYR A 56 -2.19 15.22 13.81
C TYR A 56 -2.25 14.00 14.74
N SER A 57 -1.50 12.94 14.43
CA SER A 57 -1.35 11.75 15.30
C SER A 57 0.12 11.46 15.56
N GLY A 58 0.47 11.16 16.81
CA GLY A 58 1.84 10.78 17.20
C GLY A 58 1.88 9.82 18.39
N GLU A 59 3.04 9.21 18.60
CA GLU A 59 3.31 8.33 19.75
C GLU A 59 3.31 9.11 21.08
N ASN A 60 3.25 8.38 22.18
CA ASN A 60 3.21 8.96 23.52
C ASN A 60 4.55 9.67 23.83
N GLY A 61 4.52 10.97 24.08
CA GLY A 61 5.73 11.79 24.31
C GLY A 61 6.13 12.74 23.16
N CYS A 62 5.46 12.66 22.01
CA CYS A 62 5.69 13.61 20.91
C CYS A 62 5.32 15.05 21.31
N LYS A 63 6.22 16.01 21.07
CA LYS A 63 6.02 17.46 21.29
C LYS A 63 6.25 18.27 20.03
N VAL A 64 5.59 19.42 19.93
CA VAL A 64 5.45 20.20 18.69
C VAL A 64 5.93 21.71 18.95
N ILE A 65 6.94 22.30 18.24
CA ILE A 65 7.53 23.70 18.03
C ILE A 65 7.81 24.24 16.53
N VAL A 66 7.11 25.24 15.97
CA VAL A 66 7.37 25.76 14.58
C VAL A 66 8.36 26.92 14.64
N LEU A 67 9.32 27.03 13.69
CA LEU A 67 10.30 28.14 13.61
C LEU A 67 10.21 28.93 12.29
N GLY A 68 10.60 30.20 12.33
CA GLY A 68 10.74 31.07 11.14
C GLY A 68 12.09 30.88 10.44
N GLU A 69 12.19 31.25 9.15
CA GLU A 69 13.39 31.05 8.31
C GLU A 69 14.65 31.74 8.86
N GLU A 70 14.48 32.84 9.60
CA GLU A 70 15.56 33.62 10.23
C GLU A 70 16.07 33.05 11.55
N GLN A 71 15.42 32.01 12.08
CA GLN A 71 15.75 31.37 13.37
C GLN A 71 16.52 30.05 13.21
N LEU A 72 16.95 29.73 11.99
CA LEU A 72 17.67 28.49 11.70
C LEU A 72 19.20 28.68 11.90
N PRO A 73 19.87 27.80 12.67
CA PRO A 73 21.32 27.82 12.81
C PRO A 73 22.07 27.74 11.46
N ASP A 74 23.16 28.52 11.32
CA ASP A 74 23.87 28.72 10.04
C ASP A 74 24.43 27.43 9.42
N ASN A 75 24.80 26.45 10.25
CA ASN A 75 25.25 25.12 9.81
C ASN A 75 24.17 24.34 9.04
N ILE A 76 22.89 24.56 9.37
CA ILE A 76 21.76 23.98 8.63
C ILE A 76 21.52 24.79 7.35
N ARG A 77 21.64 26.12 7.42
CA ARG A 77 21.48 27.03 6.26
C ARG A 77 22.49 26.74 5.15
N GLN A 78 23.74 26.43 5.49
CA GLN A 78 24.80 26.15 4.51
C GLN A 78 24.67 24.79 3.82
N ARG A 79 24.12 23.76 4.50
CA ARG A 79 23.84 22.44 3.90
C ARG A 79 22.68 22.47 2.90
N ILE A 80 21.81 23.48 2.97
CA ILE A 80 20.66 23.65 2.08
C ILE A 80 21.06 24.23 0.71
N LEU A 81 22.15 25.00 0.63
CA LEU A 81 22.56 25.74 -0.57
C LEU A 81 23.49 24.95 -1.51
N ARG A 82 24.08 23.83 -1.05
CA ARG A 82 24.91 22.94 -1.90
C ARG A 82 24.25 21.57 -2.00
N PRO A 83 23.77 21.13 -3.18
CA PRO A 83 23.40 19.74 -3.37
C PRO A 83 24.70 18.93 -3.45
N SER A 84 25.19 18.44 -2.31
CA SER A 84 26.40 17.62 -2.25
C SER A 84 26.10 16.17 -2.65
N LYS A 85 26.60 15.82 -3.83
CA LYS A 85 27.38 14.62 -4.20
C LYS A 85 27.35 13.41 -3.24
N LYS A 86 27.25 12.23 -3.86
CA LYS A 86 27.55 10.90 -3.32
C LYS A 86 28.69 10.94 -2.28
N GLU A 87 28.38 10.56 -1.05
CA GLU A 87 29.38 10.27 -0.03
C GLU A 87 29.45 8.75 0.17
N THR A 88 30.61 8.21 -0.22
CA THR A 88 31.17 6.91 0.14
C THR A 88 31.35 6.84 1.65
N TYR A 89 30.87 5.77 2.28
CA TYR A 89 31.21 5.48 3.68
C TYR A 89 32.36 4.46 3.73
N THR A 90 33.46 4.91 4.32
CA THR A 90 34.66 4.15 4.68
C THR A 90 34.36 3.10 5.76
N GLU A 91 35.02 1.96 5.62
CA GLU A 91 35.00 0.82 6.53
C GLU A 91 35.55 1.12 7.94
N ASN A 92 35.08 0.28 8.87
CA ASN A 92 35.56 -0.08 10.21
C ASN A 92 34.57 0.34 11.33
N ALA A 93 34.07 -0.55 12.19
CA ALA A 93 34.70 -1.74 12.75
C ALA A 93 33.84 -3.00 12.71
N LYS A 94 34.54 -4.14 12.71
CA LYS A 94 34.06 -5.52 12.67
C LYS A 94 33.18 -5.87 13.87
N ASP A 95 32.04 -6.48 13.60
CA ASP A 95 31.41 -7.43 14.51
C ASP A 95 31.35 -8.78 13.78
N PRO A 96 32.02 -9.84 14.27
CA PRO A 96 32.15 -11.09 13.55
C PRO A 96 30.95 -11.99 13.86
N GLN A 97 29.96 -12.02 12.96
CA GLN A 97 29.21 -13.23 12.60
C GLN A 97 28.18 -12.94 11.49
N SER A 98 28.35 -13.63 10.37
CA SER A 98 27.43 -13.72 9.24
C SER A 98 26.03 -14.15 9.67
N ALA A 99 25.02 -13.31 9.43
CA ALA A 99 23.61 -13.70 9.43
C ALA A 99 22.97 -13.30 8.09
N PRO A 100 22.21 -14.19 7.42
CA PRO A 100 21.63 -13.94 6.11
C PRO A 100 20.59 -12.81 6.19
N ASN A 101 20.57 -12.00 5.14
CA ASN A 101 19.58 -10.96 4.81
C ASN A 101 18.25 -11.03 5.60
N ASN A 102 18.10 -10.21 6.64
CA ASN A 102 16.81 -10.11 7.33
C ASN A 102 15.81 -9.33 6.44
N LEU A 103 15.12 -10.03 5.53
CA LEU A 103 14.14 -9.44 4.61
C LEU A 103 12.85 -8.99 5.32
N LEU A 104 12.58 -9.52 6.51
CA LEU A 104 11.37 -9.29 7.29
C LEU A 104 11.65 -8.50 8.55
N TYR A 105 10.72 -7.64 8.96
CA TYR A 105 10.77 -6.96 10.24
C TYR A 105 9.46 -7.11 10.98
N ASP A 106 9.55 -7.09 12.29
CA ASP A 106 8.39 -7.10 13.17
C ASP A 106 7.85 -5.68 13.30
N ILE A 107 6.53 -5.56 13.20
CA ILE A 107 5.78 -4.32 13.41
C ILE A 107 4.68 -4.57 14.45
N SER A 108 4.55 -3.64 15.39
CA SER A 108 3.44 -3.64 16.34
C SER A 108 2.20 -3.05 15.67
N VAL A 109 1.12 -3.83 15.63
CA VAL A 109 -0.14 -3.48 14.97
C VAL A 109 -1.26 -3.51 15.99
N CYS A 110 -2.10 -2.47 16.00
CA CYS A 110 -3.31 -2.42 16.83
C CYS A 110 -4.54 -2.72 15.95
N CYS A 111 -5.32 -3.71 16.35
CA CYS A 111 -6.54 -4.08 15.65
C CYS A 111 -7.62 -3.00 15.82
N PRO A 112 -8.09 -2.37 14.74
CA PRO A 112 -9.13 -1.33 14.83
C PRO A 112 -10.54 -1.87 15.15
N PHE A 113 -10.75 -3.19 15.10
CA PHE A 113 -12.03 -3.82 15.45
C PHE A 113 -12.17 -4.16 16.93
N CYS A 114 -11.13 -4.75 17.53
CA CYS A 114 -11.18 -5.24 18.91
C CYS A 114 -10.17 -4.58 19.85
N GLY A 115 -9.27 -3.73 19.34
CA GLY A 115 -8.25 -3.04 20.13
C GLY A 115 -7.02 -3.88 20.49
N THR A 116 -7.00 -5.17 20.17
CA THR A 116 -5.85 -6.04 20.43
C THR A 116 -4.60 -5.55 19.73
N THR A 117 -3.51 -5.41 20.47
CA THR A 117 -2.19 -5.15 19.92
C THR A 117 -1.45 -6.46 19.71
N PHE A 118 -0.87 -6.66 18.53
CA PHE A 118 -0.14 -7.87 18.16
C PHE A 118 1.04 -7.55 17.25
N THR A 119 2.03 -8.44 17.24
CA THR A 119 3.20 -8.33 16.36
C THR A 119 2.91 -9.02 15.03
N ALA A 120 3.17 -8.32 13.92
CA ALA A 120 3.08 -8.88 12.57
C ALA A 120 4.45 -8.76 11.86
N LYS A 121 4.70 -9.64 10.88
CA LYS A 121 5.88 -9.55 10.02
C LYS A 121 5.55 -8.72 8.78
N GLN A 122 6.48 -7.86 8.38
CA GLN A 122 6.38 -7.05 7.17
C GLN A 122 7.69 -7.06 6.41
N ILE A 123 7.63 -6.89 5.09
CA ILE A 123 8.82 -6.93 4.23
C ILE A 123 9.51 -5.58 4.16
N ARG A 124 10.84 -5.61 4.25
CA ARG A 124 11.71 -4.48 3.94
C ARG A 124 11.84 -4.32 2.42
N PHE A 125 10.92 -3.58 1.80
CA PHE A 125 10.95 -3.29 0.37
C PHE A 125 12.29 -2.72 -0.14
N SER A 126 13.03 -1.98 0.70
CA SER A 126 14.36 -1.46 0.36
C SER A 126 15.43 -2.53 0.13
N ARG A 127 15.19 -3.78 0.55
CA ARG A 127 16.08 -4.94 0.34
C ARG A 127 15.63 -5.83 -0.81
N LEU A 128 14.53 -5.47 -1.48
CA LEU A 128 14.04 -6.23 -2.63
C LEU A 128 14.54 -5.60 -3.92
N LYS A 129 14.93 -6.46 -4.86
CA LYS A 129 15.31 -6.06 -6.22
C LYS A 129 14.23 -6.54 -7.18
N LEU A 130 13.60 -5.61 -7.89
CA LEU A 130 12.61 -5.91 -8.91
C LEU A 130 13.29 -6.62 -10.09
N ILE A 131 12.77 -7.79 -10.47
CA ILE A 131 13.22 -8.56 -11.64
C ILE A 131 12.39 -8.17 -12.86
N LYS A 132 11.07 -8.26 -12.72
CA LYS A 132 10.13 -8.04 -13.82
C LYS A 132 8.77 -7.58 -13.30
N GLN A 133 8.00 -7.02 -14.21
CA GLN A 133 6.58 -6.78 -14.02
C GLN A 133 5.81 -7.56 -15.07
N ASP A 134 4.84 -8.36 -14.65
CA ASP A 134 3.95 -9.06 -15.56
C ASP A 134 2.92 -8.10 -16.17
N PRO A 135 2.29 -8.48 -17.30
CA PRO A 135 1.30 -7.63 -17.96
C PRO A 135 0.13 -7.22 -17.07
N ASP A 136 -0.26 -8.02 -16.08
CA ASP A 136 -1.34 -7.73 -15.12
C ASP A 136 -0.86 -6.92 -13.91
N LEU A 137 0.31 -6.30 -14.02
CA LEU A 137 0.97 -5.45 -13.03
C LEU A 137 1.57 -6.19 -11.81
N ARG A 138 1.63 -7.54 -11.83
CA ARG A 138 2.36 -8.29 -10.79
C ARG A 138 3.84 -7.94 -10.82
N MET A 139 4.40 -7.53 -9.68
CA MET A 139 5.83 -7.26 -9.54
C MET A 139 6.55 -8.49 -8.97
N HIS A 140 7.59 -8.96 -9.65
CA HIS A 140 8.42 -10.08 -9.20
C HIS A 140 9.75 -9.56 -8.66
N TYR A 141 10.15 -10.06 -7.50
CA TYR A 141 11.38 -9.66 -6.82
C TYR A 141 12.30 -10.87 -6.65
N GLU A 142 13.62 -10.62 -6.67
CA GLU A 142 14.64 -11.68 -6.61
C GLU A 142 14.66 -12.42 -5.28
N GLN A 143 14.47 -11.70 -4.18
CA GLN A 143 14.67 -12.24 -2.85
C GLN A 143 13.41 -12.91 -2.30
N MET A 144 12.24 -12.28 -2.49
CA MET A 144 10.97 -12.75 -1.92
C MET A 144 9.79 -11.98 -2.53
N ASP A 145 8.67 -12.65 -2.77
CA ASP A 145 7.44 -11.99 -3.25
C ASP A 145 6.75 -11.24 -2.10
N PRO A 146 6.55 -9.91 -2.21
CA PRO A 146 5.83 -9.11 -1.23
C PRO A 146 4.44 -9.60 -0.86
N ILE A 147 3.76 -10.26 -1.81
CA ILE A 147 2.39 -10.70 -1.64
C ILE A 147 2.23 -11.66 -0.45
N LEU A 148 3.26 -12.47 -0.15
CA LEU A 148 3.23 -13.48 0.91
C LEU A 148 3.05 -12.86 2.32
N TYR A 149 3.45 -11.61 2.50
CA TYR A 149 3.47 -10.92 3.80
C TYR A 149 2.71 -9.58 3.79
N ASN A 150 1.82 -9.38 2.82
CA ASN A 150 1.07 -8.14 2.66
C ASN A 150 -0.29 -8.15 3.39
N VAL A 151 -0.59 -9.19 4.16
CA VAL A 151 -1.84 -9.31 4.93
C VAL A 151 -1.55 -9.32 6.41
N PHE A 152 -2.26 -8.48 7.17
CA PHE A 152 -2.31 -8.56 8.62
C PHE A 152 -3.60 -9.25 9.04
N VAL A 153 -3.48 -10.13 10.03
CA VAL A 153 -4.60 -10.87 10.62
C VAL A 153 -4.56 -10.68 12.13
N CYS A 154 -5.63 -10.13 12.69
CA CYS A 154 -5.78 -10.02 14.13
C CYS A 154 -5.94 -11.42 14.77
N PRO A 155 -5.13 -11.80 15.76
CA PRO A 155 -5.22 -13.12 16.39
C PRO A 155 -6.53 -13.31 17.18
N GLU A 156 -7.09 -12.23 17.75
CA GLU A 156 -8.28 -12.31 18.60
C GLU A 156 -9.60 -12.37 17.82
N CYS A 157 -9.83 -11.45 16.88
CA CYS A 157 -11.12 -11.35 16.17
C CYS A 157 -11.08 -11.86 14.72
N SER A 158 -9.92 -12.33 14.25
CA SER A 158 -9.60 -12.68 12.86
C SER A 158 -9.95 -11.62 11.82
N TYR A 159 -10.03 -10.35 12.21
CA TYR A 159 -10.09 -9.27 11.21
C TYR A 159 -8.80 -9.31 10.38
N ALA A 160 -8.95 -9.34 9.06
CA ALA A 160 -7.84 -9.32 8.13
C ALA A 160 -8.02 -8.25 7.07
N ASN A 161 -6.92 -7.60 6.72
CA ASN A 161 -6.84 -6.70 5.57
C ASN A 161 -5.40 -6.63 5.06
N LEU A 162 -5.21 -5.95 3.92
CA LEU A 162 -3.86 -5.58 3.48
C LEU A 162 -3.18 -4.71 4.52
N ALA A 163 -1.87 -4.88 4.71
CA ALA A 163 -1.09 -4.14 5.70
C ALA A 163 -1.30 -2.61 5.60
N GLN A 164 -1.31 -2.07 4.38
CA GLN A 164 -1.51 -0.65 4.11
C GLN A 164 -2.94 -0.12 4.37
N ASP A 165 -3.93 -1.01 4.45
CA ASP A 165 -5.35 -0.68 4.60
C ASP A 165 -5.92 -1.22 5.92
N PHE A 166 -5.08 -1.79 6.78
CA PHE A 166 -5.51 -2.49 8.00
C PHE A 166 -6.19 -1.57 9.00
N ASP A 167 -5.74 -0.33 9.13
CA ASP A 167 -6.33 0.69 10.01
C ASP A 167 -7.43 1.53 9.34
N LYS A 168 -7.67 1.36 8.03
CA LYS A 168 -8.59 2.18 7.23
C LYS A 168 -10.01 1.59 7.20
N ILE A 169 -10.73 1.73 8.31
CA ILE A 169 -12.15 1.31 8.39
C ILE A 169 -13.05 2.52 8.50
N THR A 170 -14.00 2.63 7.56
CA THR A 170 -14.93 3.76 7.48
C THR A 170 -16.11 3.62 8.43
N SER A 171 -16.46 2.39 8.86
CA SER A 171 -17.58 2.16 9.78
C SER A 171 -17.45 0.83 10.50
N VAL A 172 -17.39 0.86 11.83
CA VAL A 172 -17.43 -0.34 12.68
C VAL A 172 -18.88 -0.80 12.82
N LYS A 173 -19.50 -1.21 11.70
CA LYS A 173 -20.86 -1.78 11.74
C LYS A 173 -20.76 -3.27 12.04
N LYS A 174 -21.03 -3.59 13.31
CA LYS A 174 -21.26 -4.91 13.93
C LYS A 174 -20.05 -5.84 14.06
N LEU A 175 -19.78 -6.21 15.32
CA LEU A 175 -18.90 -7.27 15.79
C LEU A 175 -19.45 -8.65 15.37
N LEU A 176 -19.38 -9.01 14.10
CA LEU A 176 -19.45 -10.43 13.75
C LEU A 176 -18.04 -10.99 13.83
N PRO A 177 -17.76 -12.00 14.66
CA PRO A 177 -16.46 -12.63 14.67
C PRO A 177 -16.15 -13.13 13.26
N PHE A 178 -14.98 -12.77 12.75
CA PHE A 178 -14.42 -13.46 11.61
C PHE A 178 -13.95 -14.81 12.18
N SER A 179 -14.67 -15.88 11.89
CA SER A 179 -14.26 -17.20 12.35
C SER A 179 -13.32 -17.76 11.30
N ASN A 180 -12.04 -17.80 11.63
CA ASN A 180 -11.07 -18.57 10.86
C ASN A 180 -10.55 -19.71 11.76
N LYS A 181 -11.39 -20.74 11.95
CA LYS A 181 -10.93 -21.98 12.58
C LYS A 181 -9.97 -22.67 11.61
N ARG A 182 -8.68 -22.37 11.71
CA ARG A 182 -7.67 -23.24 11.09
C ARG A 182 -7.71 -24.59 11.79
N PRO A 183 -7.63 -25.71 11.06
CA PRO A 183 -7.42 -27.00 11.68
C PRO A 183 -6.13 -26.95 12.50
N GLU A 184 -6.22 -27.22 13.80
CA GLU A 184 -5.05 -27.39 14.66
C GLU A 184 -4.12 -28.44 14.05
N GLY A 185 -2.81 -28.13 13.96
CA GLY A 185 -1.81 -29.05 13.40
C GLY A 185 -1.61 -29.02 11.88
N SER A 186 -2.27 -28.12 11.14
CA SER A 186 -1.99 -27.93 9.71
C SER A 186 -0.63 -27.24 9.47
N GLN A 187 0.34 -27.99 8.95
CA GLN A 187 1.61 -27.44 8.45
C GLN A 187 1.39 -26.87 7.05
N LEU A 188 0.90 -25.63 6.98
CA LEU A 188 0.78 -24.91 5.70
C LEU A 188 2.14 -24.36 5.28
N THR A 189 2.44 -24.45 3.99
CA THR A 189 3.54 -23.69 3.38
C THR A 189 3.28 -22.19 3.47
N GLU A 190 4.31 -21.35 3.32
CA GLU A 190 4.13 -19.88 3.31
C GLU A 190 3.14 -19.41 2.25
N LEU A 191 3.15 -20.07 1.09
CA LEU A 191 2.25 -19.79 -0.04
C LEU A 191 0.80 -20.16 0.30
N GLU A 192 0.56 -21.33 0.88
CA GLU A 192 -0.78 -21.75 1.31
C GLU A 192 -1.30 -20.86 2.44
N LEU A 193 -0.43 -20.49 3.38
CA LEU A 193 -0.77 -19.54 4.45
C LEU A 193 -1.18 -18.18 3.87
N ALA A 194 -0.46 -17.67 2.87
CA ALA A 194 -0.82 -16.44 2.18
C ALA A 194 -2.20 -16.56 1.52
N ILE A 195 -2.48 -17.66 0.81
CA ILE A 195 -3.80 -17.91 0.19
C ILE A 195 -4.92 -17.86 1.24
N GLU A 196 -4.76 -18.55 2.37
CA GLU A 196 -5.76 -18.55 3.45
C GLU A 196 -5.94 -17.17 4.07
N ASN A 197 -4.85 -16.40 4.24
CA ASN A 197 -4.92 -15.02 4.70
C ASN A 197 -5.70 -14.13 3.72
N TYR A 198 -5.46 -14.25 2.41
CA TYR A 198 -6.19 -13.49 1.40
C TYR A 198 -7.67 -13.88 1.28
N LYS A 199 -8.01 -15.17 1.44
CA LYS A 199 -9.41 -15.61 1.56
C LYS A 199 -10.10 -14.96 2.76
N LEU A 200 -9.41 -14.89 3.91
CA LEU A 200 -9.94 -14.20 5.09
C LEU A 200 -10.13 -12.70 4.85
N VAL A 201 -9.19 -12.04 4.16
CA VAL A 201 -9.36 -10.64 3.74
C VAL A 201 -10.61 -10.49 2.87
N LEU A 202 -10.81 -11.36 1.89
CA LEU A 202 -11.97 -11.32 1.01
C LEU A 202 -13.28 -11.45 1.81
N GLN A 203 -13.35 -12.36 2.78
CA GLN A 203 -14.49 -12.48 3.68
C GLN A 203 -14.71 -11.21 4.52
N CYS A 204 -13.63 -10.60 5.02
CA CYS A 204 -13.70 -9.35 5.76
C CYS A 204 -14.26 -8.22 4.90
N LEU A 205 -13.71 -8.03 3.70
CA LEU A 205 -14.14 -6.98 2.78
C LEU A 205 -15.60 -7.17 2.32
N LYS A 206 -16.06 -8.40 2.07
CA LYS A 206 -17.46 -8.70 1.73
C LYS A 206 -18.41 -8.34 2.88
N LYS A 207 -18.09 -8.74 4.11
CA LYS A 207 -18.89 -8.40 5.31
C LYS A 207 -18.92 -6.89 5.59
N LEU A 208 -17.85 -6.18 5.26
CA LEU A 208 -17.74 -4.73 5.40
C LEU A 208 -18.33 -3.96 4.22
N GLU A 209 -18.94 -4.65 3.24
CA GLU A 209 -19.51 -4.04 2.04
C GLU A 209 -18.52 -3.10 1.34
N SER A 210 -17.25 -3.55 1.27
CA SER A 210 -16.17 -2.78 0.69
C SER A 210 -16.39 -2.54 -0.80
N THR A 211 -15.77 -1.47 -1.30
CA THR A 211 -15.89 -1.06 -2.69
C THR A 211 -15.41 -2.16 -3.67
N PRO A 212 -16.02 -2.28 -4.87
CA PRO A 212 -15.71 -3.36 -5.80
C PRO A 212 -14.23 -3.43 -6.21
N ASP A 213 -13.52 -2.31 -6.30
CA ASP A 213 -12.09 -2.25 -6.60
C ASP A 213 -11.24 -2.96 -5.55
N LYS A 214 -11.60 -2.85 -4.26
CA LYS A 214 -10.90 -3.55 -3.18
C LYS A 214 -11.09 -5.06 -3.30
N LEU A 215 -12.31 -5.52 -3.60
CA LEU A 215 -12.60 -6.94 -3.82
C LEU A 215 -11.83 -7.48 -5.03
N ALA A 216 -11.88 -6.77 -6.16
CA ALA A 216 -11.19 -7.15 -7.40
C ALA A 216 -9.69 -7.34 -7.20
N ARG A 217 -9.05 -6.43 -6.45
CA ARG A 217 -7.62 -6.50 -6.13
C ARG A 217 -7.27 -7.76 -5.33
N ILE A 218 -8.11 -8.17 -4.37
CA ILE A 218 -7.87 -9.39 -3.59
C ILE A 218 -8.03 -10.64 -4.45
N TYR A 219 -9.03 -10.68 -5.34
CA TYR A 219 -9.16 -11.77 -6.31
C TYR A 219 -7.96 -11.87 -7.26
N LEU A 220 -7.43 -10.73 -7.72
CA LEU A 220 -6.22 -10.72 -8.55
C LEU A 220 -5.01 -11.27 -7.80
N TYR A 221 -4.83 -10.91 -6.54
CA TYR A 221 -3.77 -11.47 -5.69
C TYR A 221 -3.93 -12.98 -5.45
N LEU A 222 -5.17 -13.45 -5.23
CA LEU A 222 -5.45 -14.89 -5.15
C LEU A 222 -5.13 -15.60 -6.46
N ALA A 223 -5.41 -14.99 -7.60
CA ALA A 223 -5.05 -15.57 -8.90
C ALA A 223 -3.54 -15.78 -9.03
N TRP A 224 -2.74 -14.77 -8.66
CA TRP A 224 -1.27 -14.86 -8.67
C TRP A 224 -0.75 -15.96 -7.75
N LEU A 225 -1.30 -16.05 -6.53
CA LEU A 225 -0.91 -17.10 -5.58
C LEU A 225 -1.28 -18.50 -6.08
N TYR A 226 -2.47 -18.68 -6.65
CA TYR A 226 -2.86 -19.99 -7.20
C TYR A 226 -2.02 -20.38 -8.41
N GLU A 227 -1.60 -19.42 -9.23
CA GLU A 227 -0.68 -19.65 -10.34
C GLU A 227 0.66 -20.19 -9.83
N ASP A 228 1.20 -19.62 -8.75
CA ASP A 228 2.44 -20.11 -8.11
C ASP A 228 2.29 -21.52 -7.53
N THR A 229 1.09 -21.93 -7.12
CA THR A 229 0.82 -23.31 -6.68
C THR A 229 0.68 -24.30 -7.83
N GLY A 230 0.73 -23.85 -9.09
CA GLY A 230 0.46 -24.68 -10.26
C GLY A 230 -1.03 -25.01 -10.47
N LYS A 231 -1.94 -24.44 -9.68
CA LYS A 231 -3.39 -24.67 -9.76
C LYS A 231 -4.04 -23.76 -10.80
N ALA A 232 -3.70 -23.96 -12.07
CA ALA A 232 -4.15 -23.12 -13.18
C ALA A 232 -5.69 -22.93 -13.27
N PRO A 233 -6.56 -23.93 -13.01
CA PRO A 233 -8.01 -23.73 -13.01
C PRO A 233 -8.46 -22.73 -11.94
N ALA A 234 -7.96 -22.86 -10.71
CA ALA A 234 -8.28 -21.95 -9.60
C ALA A 234 -7.77 -20.53 -9.88
N ALA A 235 -6.56 -20.39 -10.45
CA ALA A 235 -6.03 -19.10 -10.86
C ALA A 235 -6.94 -18.42 -11.90
N LYS A 236 -7.42 -19.18 -12.90
CA LYS A 236 -8.34 -18.68 -13.93
C LYS A 236 -9.68 -18.23 -13.35
N GLU A 237 -10.26 -19.00 -12.42
CA GLU A 237 -11.49 -18.63 -11.70
C GLU A 237 -11.32 -17.31 -10.93
N MET A 238 -10.19 -17.15 -10.23
CA MET A 238 -9.92 -15.90 -9.51
C MET A 238 -9.70 -14.70 -10.46
N ARG A 239 -9.08 -14.90 -11.63
CA ARG A 239 -8.99 -13.85 -12.66
C ARG A 239 -10.36 -13.45 -13.18
N GLN A 240 -11.28 -14.42 -13.35
CA GLN A 240 -12.65 -14.16 -13.79
C GLN A 240 -13.42 -13.32 -12.76
N GLU A 241 -13.31 -13.67 -11.47
CA GLU A 241 -13.90 -12.88 -10.38
C GLU A 241 -13.29 -11.46 -10.31
N ALA A 242 -11.96 -11.34 -10.41
CA ALA A 242 -11.28 -10.05 -10.44
C ALA A 242 -11.80 -9.17 -11.59
N LEU A 243 -11.94 -9.73 -12.80
CA LEU A 243 -12.48 -9.02 -13.95
C LEU A 243 -13.92 -8.53 -13.70
N THR A 244 -14.79 -9.36 -13.12
CA THR A 244 -16.17 -9.01 -12.78
C THR A 244 -16.22 -7.80 -11.85
N TYR A 245 -15.47 -7.83 -10.75
CA TYR A 245 -15.45 -6.73 -9.78
C TYR A 245 -14.74 -5.48 -10.31
N PHE A 246 -13.70 -5.61 -11.15
CA PHE A 246 -13.10 -4.44 -11.80
C PHE A 246 -14.07 -3.76 -12.76
N LYS A 247 -14.83 -4.53 -13.56
CA LYS A 247 -15.89 -3.96 -14.42
C LYS A 247 -16.97 -3.25 -13.59
N GLN A 248 -17.35 -3.80 -12.43
CA GLN A 248 -18.27 -3.16 -11.50
C GLN A 248 -17.69 -1.88 -10.89
N ALA A 249 -16.40 -1.88 -10.52
CA ALA A 249 -15.72 -0.67 -10.02
C ALA A 249 -15.67 0.42 -11.09
N TYR A 250 -15.39 0.04 -12.33
CA TYR A 250 -15.36 0.94 -13.47
C TYR A 250 -16.73 1.59 -13.75
N SER A 251 -17.80 0.78 -13.72
CA SER A 251 -19.16 1.27 -14.00
C SER A 251 -19.77 2.12 -12.89
N THR A 252 -19.36 1.90 -11.64
CA THR A 252 -19.89 2.64 -10.48
C THR A 252 -19.04 3.85 -10.08
N SER A 253 -17.90 4.07 -10.73
CA SER A 253 -17.03 5.21 -10.42
C SER A 253 -17.63 6.55 -10.82
N SER A 254 -17.63 7.48 -9.86
CA SER A 254 -18.04 8.87 -10.07
C SER A 254 -16.96 9.75 -10.71
N ASP A 255 -15.68 9.34 -10.65
CA ASP A 255 -14.55 10.07 -11.23
C ASP A 255 -13.80 9.18 -12.23
N GLN A 256 -14.19 9.32 -13.49
CA GLN A 256 -13.63 8.57 -14.61
C GLN A 256 -12.22 9.04 -14.99
N ASN A 257 -11.78 10.21 -14.52
CA ASN A 257 -10.45 10.76 -14.81
C ASN A 257 -9.42 10.43 -13.72
N SER A 258 -9.84 9.75 -12.65
CA SER A 258 -8.95 9.40 -11.55
C SER A 258 -7.87 8.41 -12.00
N SER A 259 -6.65 8.56 -11.46
CA SER A 259 -5.55 7.61 -11.73
C SER A 259 -5.91 6.18 -11.33
N GLN A 260 -6.80 6.00 -10.36
CA GLN A 260 -7.28 4.68 -9.96
C GLN A 260 -8.11 4.04 -11.08
N ILE A 261 -9.02 4.80 -11.69
CA ILE A 261 -9.83 4.28 -12.78
C ILE A 261 -9.00 3.96 -14.01
N HIS A 262 -7.99 4.76 -14.35
CA HIS A 262 -7.08 4.43 -15.44
C HIS A 262 -6.37 3.07 -15.23
N GLN A 263 -5.91 2.79 -14.00
CA GLN A 263 -5.34 1.48 -13.66
C GLN A 263 -6.38 0.36 -13.74
N ILE A 264 -7.61 0.60 -13.27
CA ILE A 264 -8.72 -0.37 -13.40
C ILE A 264 -9.03 -0.64 -14.88
N THR A 265 -9.09 0.39 -15.73
CA THR A 265 -9.31 0.25 -17.18
C THR A 265 -8.23 -0.64 -17.82
N TYR A 266 -6.96 -0.43 -17.45
CA TYR A 266 -5.86 -1.29 -17.89
C TYR A 266 -6.03 -2.74 -17.45
N LEU A 267 -6.36 -2.97 -16.17
CA LEU A 267 -6.54 -4.31 -15.61
C LEU A 267 -7.74 -5.04 -16.23
N ILE A 268 -8.84 -4.33 -16.51
CA ILE A 268 -9.97 -4.91 -17.25
C ILE A 268 -9.51 -5.40 -18.61
N ALA A 269 -8.74 -4.59 -19.35
CA ALA A 269 -8.25 -4.96 -20.66
C ALA A 269 -7.33 -6.19 -20.62
N GLU A 270 -6.33 -6.18 -19.72
CA GLU A 270 -5.36 -7.28 -19.62
C GLU A 270 -6.01 -8.58 -19.15
N LEU A 271 -6.86 -8.54 -18.13
CA LEU A 271 -7.57 -9.73 -17.67
C LEU A 271 -8.53 -10.26 -18.72
N SER A 272 -9.20 -9.37 -19.47
CA SER A 272 -10.04 -9.78 -20.61
C SER A 272 -9.21 -10.51 -21.67
N LEU A 273 -8.01 -10.02 -21.98
CA LEU A 273 -7.11 -10.67 -22.95
C LEU A 273 -6.69 -12.07 -22.47
N GLN A 274 -6.28 -12.20 -21.21
CA GLN A 274 -5.86 -13.47 -20.63
C GLN A 274 -6.99 -14.50 -20.54
N LEU A 275 -8.23 -14.03 -20.37
CA LEU A 275 -9.43 -14.87 -20.36
C LEU A 275 -9.98 -15.17 -21.77
N GLY A 276 -9.35 -14.65 -22.83
CA GLY A 276 -9.73 -14.89 -24.23
C GLY A 276 -10.76 -13.90 -24.80
N ASN A 277 -11.20 -12.92 -24.01
CA ASN A 277 -12.15 -11.87 -24.40
C ASN A 277 -11.42 -10.76 -25.18
N LYS A 278 -10.94 -11.08 -26.39
CA LYS A 278 -10.12 -10.18 -27.22
C LYS A 278 -10.79 -8.84 -27.54
N LYS A 279 -12.11 -8.85 -27.80
CA LYS A 279 -12.87 -7.62 -28.11
C LYS A 279 -12.87 -6.64 -26.95
N ASP A 280 -13.25 -7.11 -25.76
CA ASP A 280 -13.24 -6.30 -24.54
C ASP A 280 -11.82 -5.79 -24.24
N ALA A 281 -10.80 -6.65 -24.38
CA ALA A 281 -9.42 -6.23 -24.20
C ALA A 281 -9.04 -5.06 -25.12
N TYR A 282 -9.35 -5.18 -26.42
CA TYR A 282 -9.09 -4.12 -27.39
C TYR A 282 -9.80 -2.82 -27.03
N ASP A 283 -11.11 -2.89 -26.74
CA ASP A 283 -11.94 -1.71 -26.46
C ASP A 283 -11.44 -0.95 -25.21
N PHE A 284 -11.09 -1.67 -24.14
CA PHE A 284 -10.59 -1.05 -22.91
C PHE A 284 -9.16 -0.51 -23.06
N PHE A 285 -8.26 -1.18 -23.77
CA PHE A 285 -6.93 -0.61 -24.06
C PHE A 285 -7.03 0.65 -24.92
N GLN A 286 -7.88 0.63 -25.96
CA GLN A 286 -8.10 1.82 -26.79
C GLN A 286 -8.68 2.98 -26.00
N ARG A 287 -9.63 2.71 -25.10
CA ARG A 287 -10.20 3.72 -24.22
C ARG A 287 -9.11 4.38 -23.39
N LEU A 288 -8.30 3.59 -22.68
CA LEU A 288 -7.21 4.08 -21.85
C LEU A 288 -6.18 4.92 -22.62
N ILE A 289 -5.85 4.53 -23.86
CA ILE A 289 -4.88 5.28 -24.69
C ILE A 289 -5.40 6.67 -25.10
N ARG A 290 -6.73 6.84 -25.17
CA ARG A 290 -7.37 8.12 -25.50
C ARG A 290 -7.50 9.05 -24.29
N GLU A 291 -7.36 8.52 -23.08
CA GLU A 291 -7.42 9.31 -21.85
C GLU A 291 -6.19 10.21 -21.73
N LYS A 292 -6.43 11.53 -21.70
CA LYS A 292 -5.35 12.54 -21.68
C LYS A 292 -4.61 12.58 -20.34
N ASP A 293 -5.33 12.32 -19.26
CA ASP A 293 -4.81 12.37 -17.89
C ASP A 293 -4.24 11.01 -17.43
N ALA A 294 -4.24 10.00 -18.31
CA ALA A 294 -3.64 8.71 -18.00
C ALA A 294 -2.11 8.81 -17.92
N ALA A 295 -1.53 8.12 -16.94
CA ALA A 295 -0.09 8.15 -16.72
C ALA A 295 0.65 7.61 -17.97
N PRO A 296 1.70 8.29 -18.46
CA PRO A 296 2.38 7.91 -19.70
C PRO A 296 2.93 6.47 -19.70
N TRP A 297 3.40 5.98 -18.55
CA TRP A 297 3.89 4.61 -18.40
C TRP A 297 2.77 3.58 -18.61
N LEU A 298 1.56 3.87 -18.13
CA LEU A 298 0.40 2.99 -18.24
C LEU A 298 -0.15 2.97 -19.67
N VAL A 299 -0.18 4.14 -20.33
CA VAL A 299 -0.52 4.26 -21.76
C VAL A 299 0.48 3.50 -22.63
N LYS A 300 1.78 3.56 -22.29
CA LYS A 300 2.81 2.78 -22.98
C LYS A 300 2.54 1.28 -22.86
N LEU A 301 2.30 0.77 -21.65
CA LEU A 301 1.94 -0.64 -21.45
C LEU A 301 0.72 -1.03 -22.29
N ALA A 302 -0.34 -0.22 -22.29
CA ALA A 302 -1.54 -0.48 -23.09
C ALA A 302 -1.26 -0.60 -24.59
N ARG A 303 -0.39 0.27 -25.14
CA ARG A 303 0.04 0.21 -26.55
C ARG A 303 0.82 -1.06 -26.85
N ASP A 304 1.76 -1.42 -25.97
CA ASP A 304 2.57 -2.64 -26.12
C ASP A 304 1.66 -3.89 -26.11
N ARG A 305 0.62 -3.92 -25.26
CA ARG A 305 -0.37 -5.00 -25.23
C ARG A 305 -1.24 -5.06 -26.47
N LEU A 306 -1.65 -3.92 -27.04
CA LEU A 306 -2.41 -3.89 -28.30
C LEU A 306 -1.59 -4.43 -29.48
N TYR A 307 -0.28 -4.17 -29.50
CA TYR A 307 0.60 -4.73 -30.53
C TYR A 307 0.59 -6.27 -30.47
N VAL A 308 0.75 -6.84 -29.27
CA VAL A 308 0.67 -8.30 -29.06
C VAL A 308 -0.69 -8.88 -29.46
N LEU A 309 -1.78 -8.15 -29.22
CA LEU A 309 -3.13 -8.58 -29.61
C LEU A 309 -3.28 -8.67 -31.13
N ARG A 310 -2.70 -7.72 -31.87
CA ARG A 310 -2.76 -7.65 -33.34
C ARG A 310 -1.86 -8.68 -34.02
N ASP A 311 -0.67 -8.95 -33.46
CA ASP A 311 0.25 -9.98 -33.99
C ASP A 311 -0.29 -11.41 -33.81
N LYS A 312 -1.26 -11.60 -32.90
CA LYS A 312 -1.92 -12.89 -32.61
C LYS A 312 -3.35 -12.98 -33.16
N ALA A 313 -3.76 -12.04 -34.01
CA ALA A 313 -5.05 -12.02 -34.68
C ALA A 313 -4.91 -12.53 -36.11
#